data_AF-A0A498R866-F1
#
_entry.id   AF-A0A498R866-F1
#
_cell.length_a   1.000
_cell.length_b   1.000
_cell.length_c   1.000
_cell.angle_alpha   90.00
_cell.angle_beta   90.00
_cell.angle_gamma   90.00
#
_symmetry.space_group_name_H-M   'P 1'
#
loop_
_entity.id
_entity.type
_entity.pdbx_description
1 polymer ?
#
loop_
_entity_poly.entity_id
_entity_poly.type
_entity_poly.pdbx_seq_one_letter_code
_entity_poly.pdbx_strand_id
1 'polypeptide(L)'
;HYCSKSQNGKFRVKRTTSRKKFRAKLKYFAEWLYQNMHTEIGDLIKQINAKLAGHYRYYGVTDNSNGIHAFGYRIRRKILEVLNRRSQKNSLTWEGFAKLEERFPLVNARIYVNIYG
;
A
#
# COMPACT_ATOMS: atom_id res chain seq x y z
N HIS A 1 -16.38 -11.70 -2.11
CA HIS A 1 -17.55 -10.94 -1.62
C HIS A 1 -18.14 -11.68 -0.46
N TYR A 2 -18.82 -10.97 0.44
CA TYR A 2 -19.61 -11.60 1.49
C TYR A 2 -20.89 -10.80 1.70
N CYS A 3 -21.98 -11.50 2.01
CA CYS A 3 -23.26 -10.88 2.31
C CYS A 3 -23.20 -10.30 3.73
N SER A 4 -23.65 -9.07 3.90
CA SER A 4 -23.71 -8.38 5.19
C SER A 4 -24.86 -7.37 5.19
N LYS A 5 -24.99 -6.59 6.26
CA LYS A 5 -25.90 -5.45 6.33
C LYS A 5 -25.11 -4.15 6.29
N SER A 6 -25.71 -3.10 5.73
CA SER A 6 -25.26 -1.71 5.87
C SER A 6 -25.46 -1.24 7.32
N GLN A 7 -24.90 -0.07 7.66
CA GLN A 7 -25.15 0.54 8.98
C GLN A 7 -26.65 0.75 9.26
N ASN A 8 -27.44 0.98 8.21
CA ASN A 8 -28.90 1.17 8.31
C ASN A 8 -29.69 -0.14 8.11
N GLY A 9 -29.07 -1.31 8.34
CA GLY A 9 -29.75 -2.61 8.31
C GLY A 9 -30.05 -3.21 6.94
N LYS A 10 -29.92 -2.45 5.84
CA LYS A 10 -30.16 -2.94 4.47
C LYS A 10 -29.15 -4.02 4.05
N PHE A 11 -29.60 -5.07 3.38
CA PHE A 11 -28.73 -6.11 2.81
C PHE A 11 -27.69 -5.51 1.85
N ARG A 12 -26.44 -5.99 1.92
CA ARG A 12 -25.30 -5.43 1.20
C ARG A 12 -24.24 -6.50 0.88
N VAL A 13 -23.73 -6.51 -0.35
CA VAL A 13 -22.66 -7.42 -0.80
C VAL A 13 -21.30 -6.75 -0.62
N LYS A 14 -20.69 -6.91 0.55
CA LYS A 14 -19.41 -6.24 0.87
C LYS A 14 -18.26 -6.78 0.01
N ARG A 15 -17.40 -5.86 -0.44
CA ARG A 15 -16.25 -6.16 -1.30
C ARG A 15 -14.98 -6.16 -0.45
N THR A 16 -14.15 -7.17 -0.66
CA THR A 16 -12.88 -7.32 0.06
C THR A 16 -11.83 -7.86 -0.92
N THR A 17 -10.60 -7.37 -0.80
CA THR A 17 -9.48 -7.96 -1.55
C THR A 17 -9.29 -9.41 -1.13
N SER A 18 -9.32 -10.35 -2.09
CA SER A 18 -8.96 -11.74 -1.81
C SER A 18 -7.59 -11.82 -1.15
N ARG A 19 -7.50 -12.52 -0.01
CA ARG A 19 -6.23 -12.72 0.72
C ARG A 19 -5.11 -13.27 -0.18
N LYS A 20 -5.46 -14.17 -1.12
CA LYS A 20 -4.51 -14.72 -2.10
C LYS A 20 -3.94 -13.62 -3.00
N LYS A 21 -4.80 -12.79 -3.59
CA LYS A 21 -4.38 -11.66 -4.46
C LYS A 21 -3.58 -10.62 -3.68
N PHE A 22 -3.98 -10.33 -2.44
CA PHE A 22 -3.27 -9.42 -1.55
C PHE A 22 -1.83 -9.89 -1.29
N ARG A 23 -1.66 -11.15 -0.86
CA ARG A 23 -0.34 -11.74 -0.59
C ARG A 23 0.53 -11.79 -1.86
N ALA A 24 -0.05 -12.21 -2.99
CA ALA A 24 0.66 -12.25 -4.26
C ALA A 24 1.18 -10.86 -4.68
N LYS A 25 0.34 -9.82 -4.56
CA LYS A 25 0.74 -8.46 -4.93
C LYS A 25 1.80 -7.88 -4.00
N LEU A 26 1.72 -8.18 -2.69
CA LEU A 26 2.77 -7.81 -1.74
C LEU A 26 4.10 -8.48 -2.06
N LYS A 27 4.10 -9.78 -2.35
CA LYS A 27 5.30 -10.53 -2.72
C LYS A 27 5.96 -9.92 -3.96
N TYR A 28 5.17 -9.73 -5.03
CA TYR A 28 5.64 -9.08 -6.25
C TYR A 28 6.22 -7.68 -6.00
N PHE A 29 5.56 -6.87 -5.16
CA PHE A 29 6.06 -5.54 -4.84
C PHE A 29 7.38 -5.61 -4.08
N ALA A 30 7.48 -6.51 -3.10
CA ALA A 30 8.70 -6.70 -2.32
C ALA A 30 9.87 -7.13 -3.22
N GLU A 31 9.66 -8.12 -4.10
CA GLU A 31 10.66 -8.57 -5.08
C GLU A 31 11.11 -7.42 -5.98
N TRP A 32 10.17 -6.67 -6.55
CA TRP A 32 10.50 -5.52 -7.38
C TRP A 32 11.29 -4.46 -6.59
N LEU A 33 10.89 -4.16 -5.36
CA LEU A 33 11.56 -3.18 -4.51
C LEU A 33 13.00 -3.60 -4.20
N TYR A 34 13.21 -4.90 -3.93
CA TYR A 34 14.56 -5.46 -3.76
C TYR A 34 15.42 -5.30 -5.01
N GLN A 35 14.89 -5.58 -6.20
CA GLN A 35 15.63 -5.41 -7.45
C GLN A 35 15.97 -3.94 -7.77
N ASN A 36 15.16 -3.00 -7.27
CA ASN A 36 15.33 -1.58 -7.52
C ASN A 36 16.00 -0.83 -6.35
N MET A 37 16.54 -1.55 -5.35
CA MET A 37 17.05 -0.93 -4.12
C MET A 37 18.21 0.06 -4.32
N HIS A 38 18.96 -0.08 -5.42
CA HIS A 38 20.09 0.79 -5.75
C HIS A 38 19.67 2.06 -6.51
N THR A 39 18.41 2.16 -6.94
CA THR A 39 17.87 3.35 -7.61
C THR A 39 17.95 4.56 -6.70
N GLU A 40 18.15 5.76 -7.25
CA GLU A 40 18.08 7.00 -6.47
C GLU A 40 16.72 7.14 -5.77
N ILE A 41 16.73 7.71 -4.56
CA ILE A 41 15.55 7.71 -3.68
C ILE A 41 14.34 8.40 -4.31
N GLY A 42 14.54 9.52 -5.01
CA GLY A 42 13.45 10.26 -5.67
C GLY A 42 12.76 9.43 -6.75
N ASP A 43 13.54 8.79 -7.62
CA ASP A 43 13.03 7.93 -8.67
C ASP A 43 12.40 6.64 -8.14
N LEU A 44 13.00 6.07 -7.10
CA LEU A 44 12.45 4.91 -6.41
C LEU A 44 11.05 5.23 -5.86
N ILE A 45 10.90 6.36 -5.16
CA ILE A 45 9.62 6.80 -4.60
C ILE A 45 8.61 7.12 -5.71
N LYS A 46 9.02 7.76 -6.81
CA LYS A 46 8.15 8.02 -7.97
C LYS A 46 7.56 6.73 -8.53
N GLN A 47 8.39 5.70 -8.70
CA GLN A 47 7.95 4.40 -9.21
C GLN A 47 7.06 3.64 -8.20
N ILE A 48 7.39 3.71 -6.91
CA ILE A 48 6.55 3.19 -5.81
C ILE A 48 5.16 3.83 -5.87
N ASN A 49 5.08 5.15 -6.01
CA ASN A 49 3.83 5.90 -6.07
C ASN A 49 2.96 5.51 -7.25
N ALA A 50 3.54 5.31 -8.43
CA ALA A 50 2.79 4.83 -9.60
C ALA A 50 2.14 3.45 -9.32
N LYS A 51 2.88 2.53 -8.69
CA LYS A 51 2.38 1.19 -8.33
C LYS A 51 1.32 1.23 -7.23
N LEU A 52 1.52 2.06 -6.19
CA LEU A 52 0.55 2.27 -5.12
C LEU A 52 -0.74 2.89 -5.64
N ALA A 53 -0.64 3.92 -6.49
CA ALA A 53 -1.79 4.56 -7.11
C ALA A 53 -2.61 3.56 -7.93
N GLY A 54 -1.95 2.72 -8.75
CA GLY A 54 -2.63 1.66 -9.49
C GLY A 54 -3.33 0.65 -8.57
N HIS A 55 -2.68 0.24 -7.48
CA HIS A 55 -3.28 -0.67 -6.50
C HIS A 55 -4.51 -0.05 -5.82
N TYR A 56 -4.40 1.19 -5.34
CA TYR A 56 -5.51 1.85 -4.66
C TYR A 56 -6.66 2.18 -5.61
N ARG A 57 -6.41 2.51 -6.87
CA ARG A 57 -7.49 2.69 -7.86
C ARG A 57 -8.25 1.40 -8.10
N TYR A 58 -7.57 0.26 -8.15
CA TYR A 58 -8.20 -1.05 -8.39
C TYR A 58 -8.92 -1.60 -7.15
N TYR A 59 -8.32 -1.47 -5.97
CA TYR A 59 -8.84 -2.06 -4.73
C TYR A 59 -9.54 -1.06 -3.81
N GLY A 60 -9.49 0.24 -4.08
CA GLY A 60 -10.15 1.30 -3.32
C GLY A 60 -11.64 1.38 -3.62
N VAL A 61 -12.34 0.29 -3.36
CA VAL A 61 -13.80 0.18 -3.47
C VAL A 61 -14.44 0.23 -2.09
N THR A 62 -15.70 0.67 -1.98
CA THR A 62 -16.43 0.66 -0.70
C THR A 62 -16.34 -0.70 -0.02
N ASP A 63 -16.26 -0.69 1.32
CA ASP A 63 -16.07 -1.86 2.20
C ASP A 63 -14.68 -2.49 2.20
N ASN A 64 -13.70 -1.94 1.46
CA ASN A 64 -12.32 -2.45 1.39
C ASN A 64 -11.24 -1.49 1.92
N SER A 65 -11.62 -0.47 2.70
CA SER A 65 -10.68 0.49 3.32
C SER A 65 -9.57 -0.22 4.09
N ASN A 66 -9.93 -1.14 4.99
CA ASN A 66 -8.96 -1.89 5.80
C ASN A 66 -7.93 -2.64 4.93
N GLY A 67 -8.36 -3.17 3.78
CA GLY A 67 -7.48 -3.88 2.85
C GLY A 67 -6.43 -2.96 2.22
N ILE A 68 -6.84 -1.79 1.73
CA ILE A 68 -5.92 -0.84 1.09
C ILE A 68 -4.99 -0.17 2.10
N HIS A 69 -5.46 0.14 3.32
CA HIS A 69 -4.61 0.67 4.39
C HIS A 69 -3.57 -0.37 4.85
N ALA A 70 -3.98 -1.63 5.04
CA ALA A 70 -3.06 -2.72 5.37
C ALA A 70 -2.01 -2.96 4.28
N PHE A 71 -2.38 -2.81 3.00
CA PHE A 71 -1.44 -2.88 1.90
C PHE A 71 -0.40 -1.75 2.00
N GLY A 72 -0.86 -0.51 2.10
CA GLY A 72 0.01 0.67 2.19
C GLY A 72 0.99 0.60 3.37
N TYR A 73 0.52 0.17 4.55
CA TYR A 73 1.36 -0.03 5.72
C TYR A 73 2.45 -1.08 5.49
N ARG A 74 2.10 -2.23 4.90
CA ARG A 74 3.08 -3.30 4.63
C ARG A 74 4.12 -2.87 3.59
N ILE A 75 3.74 -2.07 2.61
CA ILE A 75 4.68 -1.49 1.65
C ILE A 75 5.64 -0.52 2.34
N ARG A 76 5.15 0.39 3.18
CA ARG A 76 6.00 1.30 3.99
C ARG A 76 7.03 0.55 4.82
N ARG A 77 6.60 -0.51 5.53
CA ARG A 77 7.53 -1.39 6.27
C ARG A 77 8.62 -1.98 5.38
N LYS A 78 8.26 -2.43 4.17
CA LYS A 78 9.23 -3.01 3.23
C LYS A 78 10.19 -1.97 2.65
N ILE A 79 9.73 -0.74 2.41
CA ILE A 79 10.61 0.37 2.02
C ILE A 79 11.64 0.62 3.12
N LEU A 80 11.20 0.76 4.37
CA LEU A 80 12.10 0.95 5.51
C LEU A 80 13.17 -0.17 5.61
N GLU A 81 12.74 -1.43 5.49
CA GLU A 81 13.64 -2.60 5.50
C GLU A 81 14.66 -2.57 4.35
N VAL A 82 14.22 -2.24 3.13
CA VAL A 82 15.11 -2.19 1.95
C VAL A 82 16.08 -1.02 2.01
N LEU A 83 15.66 0.14 2.50
CA LEU A 83 16.54 1.30 2.67
C LEU A 83 17.62 1.04 3.72
N ASN A 84 17.26 0.45 4.86
CA ASN A 84 18.23 0.01 5.86
C ASN A 84 19.22 -1.00 5.26
N ARG A 85 18.71 -2.00 4.51
CA ARG A 85 19.55 -2.99 3.82
C ARG A 85 20.51 -2.35 2.81
N ARG A 86 20.03 -1.43 1.97
CA ARG A 86 20.85 -0.69 0.99
C ARG A 86 22.02 0.02 1.66
N SER A 87 21.76 0.65 2.81
CA SER A 87 22.78 1.40 3.54
C SER A 87 23.78 0.53 4.31
N GLN A 88 23.56 -0.79 4.35
CA GLN A 88 24.29 -1.75 5.20
C GLN A 88 24.28 -1.37 6.70
N LYS A 89 23.36 -0.49 7.11
CA LYS A 89 23.19 0.03 8.47
C LYS A 89 21.72 -0.03 8.84
N ASN A 90 21.40 -0.45 10.05
CA ASN A 90 20.02 -0.42 10.56
C ASN A 90 19.69 0.91 11.25
N SER A 91 20.01 2.02 10.59
CA SER A 91 19.98 3.37 11.18
C SER A 91 18.73 4.19 10.85
N LEU A 92 18.01 3.81 9.79
CA LEU A 92 16.76 4.47 9.43
C LEU A 92 15.64 3.96 10.35
N THR A 93 15.22 4.84 11.26
CA THR A 93 14.08 4.62 12.16
C THR A 93 12.77 5.00 11.47
N TRP A 94 11.63 4.67 12.10
CA TRP A 94 10.33 5.13 11.65
C TRP A 94 10.21 6.66 11.63
N GLU A 95 10.83 7.35 12.58
CA GLU A 95 10.88 8.82 12.62
C GLU A 95 11.71 9.39 11.46
N GLY A 96 12.87 8.79 11.18
CA GLY A 96 13.68 9.16 10.02
C GLY A 96 12.93 8.88 8.70
N PHE A 97 12.18 7.78 8.65
CA PHE A 97 11.34 7.46 7.51
C PHE A 97 10.16 8.44 7.34
N ALA A 98 9.58 8.93 8.43
CA ALA A 98 8.55 9.97 8.38
C ALA A 98 9.09 11.27 7.76
N LYS A 99 10.30 11.71 8.15
CA LYS A 99 11.00 12.85 7.52
C LYS A 99 11.29 12.60 6.03
N LEU A 100 11.59 11.35 5.66
CA LEU A 100 11.75 10.98 4.26
C LEU A 100 10.42 11.05 3.48
N GLU A 101 9.30 10.67 4.09
CA GLU A 101 7.96 10.85 3.52
C GLU A 101 7.56 12.33 3.42
N GLU A 102 8.04 13.22 4.29
CA GLU A 102 7.83 14.68 4.13
C GLU A 102 8.50 15.22 2.86
N ARG A 103 9.72 14.74 2.56
CA ARG A 103 10.47 15.14 1.36
C ARG A 103 9.99 14.43 0.09
N PHE A 104 9.64 13.15 0.21
CA PHE A 104 9.22 12.29 -0.88
C PHE A 104 7.90 11.59 -0.51
N PRO A 105 6.76 12.29 -0.64
CA PRO A 105 5.48 11.81 -0.14
C PRO A 105 5.01 10.55 -0.86
N LEU A 106 4.60 9.57 -0.07
CA LEU A 106 3.96 8.36 -0.57
C LEU A 106 2.47 8.56 -0.76
N VAL A 107 1.91 8.00 -1.84
CA VAL A 107 0.47 8.04 -2.08
C VAL A 107 -0.26 7.33 -0.94
N ASN A 108 -1.28 7.99 -0.41
CA ASN A 108 -2.13 7.45 0.63
C ASN A 108 -3.28 6.60 0.07
N ALA A 109 -3.63 5.57 0.83
CA ALA A 109 -4.78 4.74 0.53
C ALA A 109 -6.06 5.57 0.70
N ARG A 110 -6.91 5.60 -0.33
CA ARG A 110 -8.24 6.21 -0.30
C ARG A 110 -9.24 5.36 -1.06
N ILE A 111 -10.52 5.52 -0.75
CA ILE A 111 -11.60 4.94 -1.55
C ILE A 111 -11.76 5.79 -2.81
N TYR A 112 -11.73 5.13 -3.97
CA TYR A 112 -11.87 5.73 -5.29
C TYR A 112 -13.24 5.47 -5.91
N VAL A 113 -13.86 4.33 -5.59
CA VAL A 113 -15.13 3.92 -6.18
C VAL A 113 -16.14 3.65 -5.09
N ASN A 114 -17.24 4.41 -5.11
CA ASN A 114 -18.40 4.09 -4.29
C ASN A 114 -19.37 3.19 -5.06
N ILE A 115 -19.55 1.94 -4.61
CA ILE A 115 -20.44 0.96 -5.26
C ILE A 115 -21.92 1.18 -4.87
N TYR A 116 -22.17 1.93 -3.79
CA TYR A 116 -23.50 2.14 -3.22
C TYR A 116 -23.88 3.62 -3.16
N GLY A 117 -23.24 4.42 -4.03
CA GLY A 117 -23.59 5.82 -4.23
C GLY A 117 -24.94 5.95 -4.90
#